data_AF-A0A524NKD3-F1
#
_entry.id   AF-A0A524NKD3-F1
#
_cell.length_a   1.000
_cell.length_b   1.000
_cell.length_c   1.000
_cell.angle_alpha   90.00
_cell.angle_beta   90.00
_cell.angle_gamma   90.00
#
_symmetry.space_group_name_H-M   'P 1'
#
loop_
_entity.id
_entity.type
_entity.pdbx_description
1 polymer ?
#
loop_
_entity_poly.entity_id
_entity_poly.type
_entity_poly.pdbx_seq_one_letter_code
_entity_poly.pdbx_strand_id
1 'polypeptide(L)'
;MRLDEILPIIVFTIIALLIVKKFSKKPHKTLTHFATANIVLDLTAIAIWGIFPSIQWTIYRLDFLIVGTEAAFAAGLFAITLFGLIKSKRWAPMLAIILTITQRVFATYIFFPSSGNVITLIWSLLIIYFAYIDVKHPNANGQAKTPQVASTPP
;
A
#
# COMPACT_ATOMS: atom_id res chain seq x y z
N MET A 1 -19.85 -15.64 10.97
CA MET A 1 -18.39 -15.41 10.96
C MET A 1 -17.82 -16.28 12.05
N ARG A 2 -16.94 -17.23 11.70
CA ARG A 2 -16.43 -18.22 12.65
C ARG A 2 -15.20 -17.68 13.40
N LEU A 3 -14.89 -18.25 14.58
CA LEU A 3 -13.80 -17.75 15.44
C LEU A 3 -12.43 -17.79 14.75
N ASP A 4 -12.20 -18.80 13.90
CA ASP A 4 -11.03 -18.97 13.04
C ASP A 4 -10.88 -17.88 11.96
N GLU A 5 -11.98 -17.26 11.53
CA GLU A 5 -11.96 -16.11 10.60
C GLU A 5 -11.73 -14.79 11.34
N ILE A 6 -12.24 -14.67 12.57
CA ILE A 6 -12.19 -13.43 13.36
C ILE A 6 -10.82 -13.24 14.02
N LEU A 7 -10.23 -14.32 14.54
CA LEU A 7 -8.94 -14.29 15.23
C LEU A 7 -7.82 -13.63 14.40
N PRO A 8 -7.58 -14.01 13.12
CA PRO A 8 -6.53 -13.37 12.32
C PRO A 8 -6.80 -11.89 12.08
N ILE A 9 -8.07 -11.47 11.93
CA ILE A 9 -8.44 -10.06 11.74
C ILE A 9 -8.10 -9.24 13.01
N ILE A 10 -8.45 -9.76 14.19
CA ILE A 10 -8.13 -9.10 15.47
C ILE A 10 -6.62 -8.98 15.63
N VAL A 11 -5.87 -10.07 15.39
CA VAL A 11 -4.41 -10.06 15.50
C VAL A 11 -3.79 -9.04 14.54
N PHE A 12 -4.22 -9.02 13.28
CA PHE A 12 -3.72 -8.04 12.30
C PHE A 12 -4.06 -6.60 12.68
N THR A 13 -5.25 -6.37 13.23
CA THR A 13 -5.69 -5.04 13.69
C THR A 13 -4.81 -4.56 14.86
N ILE A 14 -4.54 -5.44 15.83
CA ILE A 14 -3.64 -5.12 16.96
C ILE A 14 -2.24 -4.80 16.44
N ILE A 15 -1.70 -5.61 15.53
CA ILE A 15 -0.39 -5.36 14.91
C ILE A 15 -0.38 -4.01 14.19
N ALA A 16 -1.41 -3.70 13.40
CA ALA A 16 -1.54 -2.43 12.70
C ALA A 16 -1.53 -1.24 13.68
N LEU A 17 -2.28 -1.32 14.78
CA LEU A 17 -2.29 -0.30 15.83
C LEU A 17 -0.92 -0.13 16.50
N LEU A 18 -0.21 -1.23 16.78
CA LEU A 18 1.14 -1.20 17.31
C LEU A 18 2.11 -0.52 16.34
N ILE A 19 1.99 -0.80 15.04
CA ILE A 19 2.82 -0.16 14.01
C ILE A 19 2.54 1.36 13.97
N VAL A 20 1.28 1.77 13.95
CA VAL A 20 0.90 3.19 13.98
C VAL A 20 1.48 3.89 15.20
N LYS A 21 1.33 3.31 16.39
CA LYS A 21 1.85 3.88 17.63
C LYS A 21 3.38 4.00 17.62
N LYS A 22 4.09 2.99 17.13
CA LYS A 22 5.56 2.93 17.16
C LYS A 22 6.22 3.78 16.07
N PHE A 23 5.62 3.82 14.87
CA PHE A 23 6.29 4.33 13.66
C PHE A 23 5.71 5.65 13.12
N SER A 24 4.68 6.21 13.75
CA SER A 24 4.11 7.53 13.43
C SER A 24 5.13 8.68 13.44
N LYS A 25 6.24 8.55 14.19
CA LYS A 25 7.30 9.56 14.27
C LYS A 25 8.19 9.67 13.03
N LYS A 26 8.20 8.66 12.15
CA LYS A 26 9.03 8.64 10.92
C LYS A 26 8.19 8.18 9.72
N PRO A 27 7.14 8.94 9.35
CA PRO A 27 6.10 8.48 8.42
C PRO A 27 6.68 8.15 7.03
N HIS A 28 7.60 8.97 6.51
CA HIS A 28 8.23 8.77 5.20
C HIS A 28 8.98 7.44 5.11
N LYS A 29 9.82 7.17 6.12
CA LYS A 29 10.61 5.95 6.18
C LYS A 29 9.68 4.74 6.27
N THR A 30 8.67 4.79 7.12
CA THR A 30 7.69 3.71 7.28
C THR A 30 6.91 3.46 5.99
N LEU A 31 6.44 4.52 5.32
CA LEU A 31 5.78 4.44 4.02
C LEU A 31 6.67 3.79 2.95
N THR A 32 7.96 4.13 2.93
CA THR A 32 8.94 3.52 2.02
C THR A 32 9.06 2.00 2.24
N HIS A 33 9.09 1.56 3.50
CA HIS A 33 9.10 0.12 3.82
C HIS A 33 7.79 -0.55 3.41
N PHE A 34 6.65 0.11 3.63
CA PHE A 34 5.36 -0.42 3.21
C PHE A 34 5.23 -0.53 1.68
N ALA A 35 5.67 0.47 0.94
CA ALA A 35 5.69 0.42 -0.53
C ALA A 35 6.59 -0.72 -1.02
N THR A 36 7.76 -0.90 -0.41
CA THR A 36 8.67 -2.01 -0.71
C THR A 36 8.02 -3.37 -0.43
N ALA A 37 7.41 -3.52 0.76
CA ALA A 37 6.70 -4.73 1.13
C ALA A 37 5.51 -5.02 0.20
N ASN A 38 4.79 -3.99 -0.27
CA ASN A 38 3.69 -4.17 -1.22
C ASN A 38 4.19 -4.76 -2.54
N ILE A 39 5.30 -4.25 -3.08
CA ILE A 39 5.92 -4.79 -4.30
C ILE A 39 6.31 -6.26 -4.10
N VAL A 40 6.94 -6.60 -2.97
CA VAL A 40 7.34 -7.98 -2.67
C VAL A 40 6.13 -8.90 -2.55
N LEU A 41 5.05 -8.44 -1.91
CA LEU A 41 3.81 -9.21 -1.79
C LEU A 41 3.15 -9.43 -3.14
N ASP A 42 3.09 -8.41 -4.01
CA ASP A 42 2.54 -8.51 -5.37
C ASP A 42 3.36 -9.51 -6.20
N LEU A 43 4.69 -9.44 -6.18
CA LEU A 43 5.57 -10.40 -6.86
C LEU A 43 5.43 -11.83 -6.31
N THR A 44 5.29 -11.97 -4.99
CA THR A 44 5.08 -13.27 -4.35
C THR A 44 3.73 -13.85 -4.76
N ALA A 45 2.68 -13.04 -4.84
CA ALA A 45 1.38 -13.46 -5.32
C ALA A 45 1.46 -13.96 -6.78
N ILE A 46 2.11 -13.22 -7.67
CA ILE A 46 2.33 -13.65 -9.06
C ILE A 46 3.09 -14.98 -9.11
N ALA A 47 4.15 -15.13 -8.32
CA ALA A 47 4.95 -16.36 -8.29
C ALA A 47 4.14 -17.56 -7.77
N ILE A 48 3.38 -17.40 -6.69
CA ILE A 48 2.51 -18.47 -6.15
C ILE A 48 1.50 -18.90 -7.20
N TRP A 49 0.86 -17.95 -7.87
CA TRP A 49 -0.13 -18.25 -8.91
C TRP A 49 0.49 -18.91 -10.15
N GLY A 50 1.72 -18.54 -10.53
CA GLY A 50 2.45 -19.16 -11.63
C GLY A 50 2.88 -20.60 -11.33
N ILE A 51 3.24 -20.90 -10.08
CA ILE A 51 3.64 -22.25 -9.64
C ILE A 51 2.41 -23.14 -9.40
N PHE A 52 1.33 -22.57 -8.88
CA PHE A 52 0.12 -23.30 -8.51
C PHE A 52 -1.13 -22.76 -9.23
N PRO A 53 -1.23 -22.91 -10.56
CA PRO A 53 -2.34 -22.37 -11.34
C PRO A 53 -3.70 -22.99 -11.00
N SER A 54 -3.70 -24.16 -10.35
CA SER A 54 -4.91 -24.84 -9.86
C SER A 54 -5.53 -24.20 -8.62
N ILE A 55 -4.78 -23.34 -7.91
CA ILE A 55 -5.27 -22.66 -6.70
C ILE A 55 -5.81 -21.29 -7.11
N GLN A 56 -7.00 -21.28 -7.74
CA GLN A 56 -7.69 -20.05 -8.12
C GLN A 56 -8.57 -19.56 -6.96
N TRP A 57 -8.16 -18.48 -6.29
CA TRP A 57 -8.90 -17.88 -5.18
C TRP A 57 -9.97 -16.87 -5.62
N THR A 58 -10.31 -16.84 -6.92
CA THR A 58 -11.26 -15.88 -7.49
C THR A 58 -12.63 -16.50 -7.69
N ILE A 59 -13.67 -15.76 -7.30
CA ILE A 59 -15.08 -16.13 -7.51
C ILE A 59 -15.41 -16.17 -9.01
N TYR A 60 -14.76 -15.32 -9.81
CA TYR A 60 -14.99 -15.22 -11.25
C TYR A 60 -14.14 -16.17 -12.10
N ARG A 61 -13.35 -17.08 -11.50
CA ARG A 61 -12.33 -17.90 -12.22
C ARG A 61 -11.54 -17.05 -13.22
N LEU A 62 -11.07 -15.89 -12.77
CA LEU A 62 -10.32 -15.00 -13.64
C LEU A 62 -9.05 -15.70 -14.09
N ASP A 63 -8.79 -15.57 -15.39
CA ASP A 63 -7.60 -16.13 -16.00
C ASP A 63 -6.35 -15.59 -15.28
N PHE A 64 -5.36 -16.46 -15.07
CA PHE A 64 -4.07 -16.12 -14.46
C PHE A 64 -3.47 -14.88 -15.12
N LEU A 65 -3.68 -14.74 -16.43
CA LEU A 65 -3.21 -13.63 -17.22
C LEU A 65 -3.77 -12.29 -16.74
N ILE A 66 -5.05 -12.21 -16.36
CA ILE A 66 -5.69 -10.96 -15.93
C ILE A 66 -5.21 -10.56 -14.53
N VAL A 67 -5.25 -11.48 -13.58
CA VAL A 67 -4.83 -11.22 -12.19
C VAL A 67 -3.32 -10.97 -12.11
N GLY A 68 -2.53 -11.76 -12.84
CA GLY A 68 -1.08 -11.60 -12.91
C GLY A 68 -0.65 -10.29 -13.58
N THR A 69 -1.33 -9.87 -14.66
CA THR A 69 -1.04 -8.59 -15.32
C THR A 69 -1.39 -7.41 -14.42
N GLU A 70 -2.51 -7.45 -13.70
CA GLU A 70 -2.85 -6.38 -12.75
C GLU A 70 -1.84 -6.29 -11.61
N ALA A 71 -1.48 -7.42 -11.00
CA ALA A 71 -0.47 -7.46 -9.95
C ALA A 71 0.90 -6.96 -10.46
N ALA A 72 1.29 -7.31 -11.69
CA ALA A 72 2.53 -6.83 -12.30
C ALA A 72 2.50 -5.32 -12.56
N PHE A 73 1.38 -4.81 -13.07
CA PHE A 73 1.18 -3.38 -13.30
C PHE A 73 1.21 -2.59 -11.99
N ALA A 74 0.52 -3.09 -10.97
CA ALA A 74 0.55 -2.53 -9.64
C ALA A 74 1.96 -2.51 -9.04
N ALA A 75 2.70 -3.63 -9.08
CA ALA A 75 4.07 -3.71 -8.60
C ALA A 75 4.97 -2.70 -9.33
N GLY A 76 4.80 -2.53 -10.64
CA GLY A 76 5.51 -1.52 -11.43
C GLY A 76 5.20 -0.09 -10.99
N LEU A 77 3.92 0.25 -10.79
CA LEU A 77 3.52 1.57 -10.31
C LEU A 77 3.96 1.85 -8.86
N PHE A 78 3.95 0.83 -8.00
CA PHE A 78 4.53 0.92 -6.66
C PHE A 78 6.05 1.04 -6.69
N ALA A 79 6.74 0.46 -7.67
CA ALA A 79 8.18 0.68 -7.86
C ALA A 79 8.49 2.12 -8.27
N ILE A 80 7.68 2.74 -9.13
CA ILE A 80 7.80 4.16 -9.48
C ILE A 80 7.54 5.03 -8.23
N THR A 81 6.51 4.69 -7.47
CA THR A 81 6.22 5.32 -6.17
C THR A 81 7.40 5.19 -5.22
N LEU A 82 7.99 4.00 -5.10
CA LEU A 82 9.15 3.74 -4.26
C LEU A 82 10.36 4.58 -4.69
N PHE A 83 10.63 4.68 -5.98
CA PHE A 83 11.68 5.55 -6.50
C PHE A 83 11.44 7.02 -6.11
N GLY A 84 10.18 7.49 -6.25
CA GLY A 84 9.78 8.82 -5.81
C GLY A 84 9.94 9.04 -4.30
N LEU A 85 9.62 8.03 -3.48
CA LEU A 85 9.80 8.06 -2.03
C LEU A 85 11.28 8.09 -1.65
N ILE A 86 12.13 7.27 -2.25
CA ILE A 86 13.58 7.27 -2.03
C ILE A 86 14.19 8.63 -2.38
N LYS A 87 13.67 9.29 -3.43
CA LYS A 87 14.08 10.65 -3.83
C LYS A 87 13.33 11.76 -3.07
N SER A 88 12.54 11.41 -2.05
CA SER A 88 11.72 12.30 -1.22
C SER A 88 10.88 13.29 -2.02
N LYS A 89 10.32 12.84 -3.15
CA LYS A 89 9.45 13.67 -4.00
C LYS A 89 8.06 13.75 -3.40
N ARG A 90 7.49 14.96 -3.37
CA ARG A 90 6.17 15.24 -2.78
C ARG A 90 4.99 14.54 -3.48
N TRP A 91 5.15 14.19 -4.76
CA TRP A 91 4.11 13.47 -5.50
C TRP A 91 4.03 11.98 -5.12
N ALA A 92 5.09 11.40 -4.55
CA ALA A 92 5.19 9.96 -4.34
C ALA A 92 4.21 9.43 -3.26
N PRO A 93 4.05 10.09 -2.10
CA PRO A 93 3.02 9.69 -1.14
C PRO A 93 1.60 9.81 -1.70
N MET A 94 1.33 10.83 -2.51
CA MET A 94 0.02 11.01 -3.14
C MET A 94 -0.25 9.91 -4.16
N LEU A 95 0.75 9.53 -4.95
CA LEU A 95 0.66 8.40 -5.86
C LEU A 95 0.41 7.09 -5.09
N ALA A 96 1.08 6.87 -3.96
CA ALA A 96 0.84 5.71 -3.10
C ALA A 96 -0.65 5.59 -2.68
N ILE A 97 -1.28 6.70 -2.29
CA ILE A 97 -2.71 6.73 -1.94
C ILE A 97 -3.57 6.34 -3.14
N ILE A 98 -3.36 7.00 -4.29
CA ILE A 98 -4.15 6.75 -5.51
C ILE A 98 -4.06 5.28 -5.92
N LEU A 99 -2.83 4.75 -6.01
CA LEU A 99 -2.60 3.36 -6.39
C LEU A 99 -3.25 2.38 -5.42
N THR A 100 -3.11 2.62 -4.12
CA THR A 100 -3.68 1.74 -3.09
C THR A 100 -5.21 1.70 -3.17
N ILE A 101 -5.85 2.85 -3.42
CA ILE A 101 -7.32 2.92 -3.59
C ILE A 101 -7.72 2.19 -4.87
N THR A 102 -7.06 2.45 -6.00
CA THR A 102 -7.36 1.81 -7.29
C THR A 102 -7.25 0.29 -7.19
N GLN A 103 -6.17 -0.23 -6.60
CA GLN A 103 -6.01 -1.67 -6.36
C GLN A 103 -7.15 -2.23 -5.49
N ARG A 104 -7.59 -1.52 -4.45
CA ARG A 104 -8.65 -2.01 -3.57
C ARG A 104 -10.02 -2.01 -4.23
N VAL A 105 -10.30 -1.03 -5.08
CA VAL A 105 -11.53 -1.02 -5.90
C VAL A 105 -11.53 -2.23 -6.83
N PHE A 106 -10.43 -2.48 -7.53
CA PHE A 106 -10.27 -3.65 -8.39
C PHE A 106 -10.41 -4.97 -7.61
N ALA A 107 -9.70 -5.09 -6.48
CA ALA A 107 -9.74 -6.28 -5.64
C ALA A 107 -11.13 -6.54 -5.05
N THR A 108 -11.86 -5.49 -4.66
CA THR A 108 -13.23 -5.63 -4.16
C THR A 108 -14.19 -6.05 -5.28
N TYR A 109 -13.99 -5.58 -6.50
CA TYR A 109 -14.81 -6.03 -7.63
C TYR A 109 -14.59 -7.51 -7.96
N ILE A 110 -13.36 -8.02 -7.79
CA ILE A 110 -12.97 -9.35 -8.27
C ILE A 110 -13.01 -10.43 -7.19
N PHE A 111 -12.64 -10.11 -5.96
CA PHE A 111 -12.44 -11.08 -4.88
C PHE A 111 -13.53 -11.03 -3.81
N PHE A 112 -14.57 -10.21 -3.95
CA PHE A 112 -15.62 -10.11 -2.93
C PHE A 112 -16.69 -11.21 -3.09
N PRO A 113 -17.08 -11.93 -2.01
CA PRO A 113 -16.72 -11.74 -0.60
C PRO A 113 -15.68 -12.77 -0.09
N SER A 114 -14.39 -12.48 -0.25
CA SER A 114 -13.31 -13.22 0.42
C SER A 114 -12.96 -12.60 1.78
N SER A 115 -12.85 -13.41 2.83
CA SER A 115 -12.39 -12.99 4.16
C SER A 115 -10.95 -12.45 4.14
N GLY A 116 -10.13 -12.88 3.17
CA GLY A 116 -8.80 -12.32 2.92
C GLY A 116 -8.81 -10.84 2.55
N ASN A 117 -9.93 -10.33 2.02
CA ASN A 117 -10.06 -8.93 1.62
C ASN A 117 -9.92 -7.99 2.83
N VAL A 118 -10.35 -8.40 4.03
CA VAL A 118 -10.26 -7.60 5.26
C VAL A 118 -8.81 -7.35 5.67
N ILE A 119 -7.94 -8.37 5.61
CA ILE A 119 -6.52 -8.22 5.95
C ILE A 119 -5.85 -7.25 4.97
N THR A 120 -6.15 -7.41 3.68
CA THR A 120 -5.58 -6.54 2.65
C THR A 120 -6.09 -5.09 2.75
N LEU A 121 -7.33 -4.89 3.21
CA LEU A 121 -7.88 -3.57 3.53
C LEU A 121 -7.12 -2.91 4.68
N ILE A 122 -6.85 -3.64 5.77
CA ILE A 122 -6.04 -3.12 6.90
C ILE A 122 -4.66 -2.68 6.41
N TRP A 123 -4.01 -3.50 5.56
CA TRP A 123 -2.72 -3.16 4.97
C TRP A 123 -2.77 -1.89 4.12
N SER A 124 -3.79 -1.74 3.28
CA SER A 124 -4.01 -0.55 2.47
C SER A 124 -4.28 0.70 3.31
N LEU A 125 -5.03 0.57 4.40
CA LEU A 125 -5.26 1.67 5.33
C LEU A 125 -3.95 2.13 6.00
N LEU A 126 -3.02 1.21 6.30
CA LEU A 126 -1.70 1.59 6.80
C LEU A 126 -0.93 2.41 5.77
N ILE A 127 -0.87 1.97 4.51
CA ILE A 127 -0.20 2.71 3.42
C ILE A 127 -0.81 4.11 3.29
N ILE A 128 -2.14 4.20 3.19
CA ILE A 128 -2.86 5.47 3.06
C ILE A 128 -2.61 6.38 4.26
N TYR A 129 -2.65 5.84 5.48
CA TYR A 129 -2.43 6.60 6.71
C TYR A 129 -1.03 7.21 6.74
N PHE A 130 0.01 6.40 6.51
CA PHE A 130 1.38 6.91 6.52
C PHE A 130 1.67 7.85 5.36
N ALA A 131 1.09 7.61 4.18
CA ALA A 131 1.15 8.52 3.06
C ALA A 131 0.48 9.86 3.35
N TYR A 132 -0.70 9.84 3.94
CA TYR A 132 -1.43 11.06 4.32
C TYR A 132 -0.65 11.89 5.35
N ILE A 133 -0.07 11.24 6.37
CA ILE A 133 0.79 11.93 7.34
C ILE A 133 2.01 12.54 6.65
N ASP A 134 2.62 11.81 5.72
CA ASP A 134 3.80 12.29 5.00
C ASP A 134 3.50 13.54 4.15
N VAL A 135 2.32 13.58 3.52
CA VAL A 135 1.82 14.76 2.80
C VAL A 135 1.54 15.93 3.75
N LYS A 136 0.92 15.66 4.90
CA LYS A 136 0.49 16.70 5.85
C LYS A 136 1.65 17.28 6.66
N HIS A 137 2.70 16.50 6.93
CA HIS A 137 3.85 16.90 7.75
C HIS A 137 5.20 16.70 7.03
N PRO A 138 5.47 17.43 5.93
CA PRO A 138 6.70 17.25 5.14
C PRO A 138 7.98 17.64 5.90
N ASN A 139 7.86 18.51 6.91
CA ASN A 139 9.01 19.10 7.64
C ASN A 139 9.65 18.16 8.68
N ALA A 140 9.03 17.01 9.01
CA ALA A 140 9.63 16.04 9.93
C ALA A 140 10.74 15.18 9.29
N ASN A 141 10.92 15.28 7.97
CA ASN A 141 11.70 14.33 7.17
C ASN A 141 12.97 14.91 6.56
N GLY A 142 13.50 16.03 7.06
CA GLY A 142 14.71 16.63 6.49
C GLY A 142 14.55 17.10 5.04
N GLN A 143 13.32 17.32 4.59
CA GLN A 143 13.07 17.95 3.30
C GLN A 143 13.62 19.38 3.34
N ALA A 144 14.53 19.69 2.42
CA ALA A 144 15.12 21.02 2.29
C ALA A 144 14.00 22.08 2.27
N LYS A 145 14.16 23.09 3.13
CA LYS A 145 13.30 24.28 3.13
C LYS A 145 13.23 24.81 1.69
N THR A 146 12.04 24.82 1.11
CA THR A 146 11.78 25.65 -0.08
C THR A 146 12.23 27.08 0.26
N PRO A 147 13.05 27.75 -0.57
CA PRO A 147 13.44 29.13 -0.30
C PRO A 147 12.17 29.96 -0.10
N GLN A 148 12.06 30.62 1.05
CA GLN A 148 11.09 31.70 1.21
C GLN A 148 11.44 32.74 0.14
N VAL A 149 10.62 32.83 -0.90
CA VAL A 149 10.67 33.97 -1.81
C VAL A 149 10.30 35.17 -0.96
N ALA A 150 11.32 35.96 -0.62
CA ALA A 150 11.15 37.22 0.07
C ALA A 150 10.28 38.10 -0.82
N SER A 151 9.03 38.30 -0.43
CA SER A 151 8.19 39.34 -1.00
C SER A 151 8.76 40.68 -0.56
N THR A 152 9.57 41.30 -1.41
CA THR A 152 9.87 42.74 -1.32
C THR A 152 8.56 43.49 -1.53
N PRO A 153 8.11 44.34 -0.58
CA PRO A 153 6.99 45.25 -0.80
C PRO A 153 7.37 46.32 -1.84
N PRO A 154 6.39 46.86 -2.57
CA PRO A 154 6.58 48.00 -3.47
C PRO A 154 6.93 49.29 -2.73
#